data_AF-A0A925C2V5-F1
#
_entry.id   AF-A0A925C2V5-F1
#
_cell.length_a   1.000
_cell.length_b   1.000
_cell.length_c   1.000
_cell.angle_alpha   90.00
_cell.angle_beta   90.00
_cell.angle_gamma   90.00
#
_symmetry.space_group_name_H-M   'P 1'
#
loop_
_entity.id
_entity.type
_entity.pdbx_description
1 polymer ?
#
loop_
_entity_poly.entity_id
_entity_poly.type
_entity_poly.pdbx_seq_one_letter_code
_entity_poly.pdbx_strand_id
1 'polypeptide(L)'
;PGQDDLALIVKRVEALAEFLKTDDGVNLLAGVKRAQNILTIEEKKDKVSHAGDVDASLLQADEEKVLAAAIDKVKADTVAALNVENFAGSMRALAELRAPVDAFFDKVTVNADDPALRQNRLHLLSHIRAATLNVADFTKISG
;
A
#
# COMPACT_ATOMS: atom_id res chain seq x y z
N PRO A 1 20.36 3.89 26.53
CA PRO A 1 19.25 4.11 25.58
C PRO A 1 19.79 4.13 24.14
N GLY A 2 19.48 3.10 23.34
CA GLY A 2 19.98 2.98 21.95
C GLY A 2 20.33 1.54 21.52
N GLN A 3 20.51 0.61 22.47
CA GLN A 3 20.73 -0.81 22.16
C GLN A 3 19.41 -1.56 21.94
N ASP A 4 18.36 -1.18 22.67
CA ASP A 4 17.01 -1.73 22.51
C ASP A 4 16.35 -1.29 21.20
N ASP A 5 16.58 -0.04 20.77
CA ASP A 5 16.06 0.51 19.52
C ASP A 5 16.64 -0.22 18.29
N LEU A 6 17.96 -0.49 18.31
CA LEU A 6 18.62 -1.26 17.25
C LEU A 6 18.15 -2.71 17.20
N ALA A 7 17.97 -3.37 18.37
CA ALA A 7 17.45 -4.73 18.41
C ALA A 7 16.00 -4.81 17.88
N LEU A 8 15.20 -3.78 18.14
CA LEU A 8 13.83 -3.68 17.65
C LEU A 8 13.79 -3.41 16.14
N ILE A 9 14.67 -2.54 15.62
CA ILE A 9 14.83 -2.30 14.17
C ILE A 9 15.25 -3.58 13.45
N VAL A 10 16.21 -4.34 13.98
CA VAL A 10 16.65 -5.61 13.38
C VAL A 10 15.49 -6.60 13.30
N LYS A 11 14.72 -6.79 14.39
CA LYS A 11 13.53 -7.66 14.38
C LYS A 11 12.47 -7.21 13.37
N ARG A 12 12.29 -5.90 13.18
CA ARG A 12 11.37 -5.33 12.18
C ARG A 12 11.82 -5.62 10.75
N VAL A 13 13.10 -5.41 10.47
CA VAL A 13 13.70 -5.69 9.15
C VAL A 13 13.65 -7.19 8.85
N GLU A 14 13.91 -8.04 9.85
CA GLU A 14 13.80 -9.50 9.71
C GLU A 14 12.36 -9.94 9.44
N ALA A 15 11.37 -9.44 10.19
CA ALA A 15 9.96 -9.77 9.97
C ALA A 15 9.47 -9.32 8.58
N LEU A 16 9.86 -8.12 8.13
CA LEU A 16 9.58 -7.66 6.78
C LEU A 16 10.28 -8.53 5.73
N ALA A 17 11.55 -8.87 5.94
CA ALA A 17 12.33 -9.68 5.01
C ALA A 17 11.80 -11.13 4.92
N GLU A 18 11.35 -11.71 6.02
CA GLU A 18 10.67 -13.02 6.04
C GLU A 18 9.33 -12.95 5.33
N PHE A 19 8.52 -11.92 5.59
CA PHE A 19 7.26 -11.72 4.88
C PHE A 19 7.47 -11.59 3.37
N LEU A 20 8.44 -10.79 2.92
CA LEU A 20 8.76 -10.61 1.50
C LEU A 20 9.29 -11.89 0.83
N LYS A 21 9.71 -12.91 1.60
CA LYS A 21 10.07 -14.24 1.08
C LYS A 21 8.87 -15.18 0.94
N THR A 22 7.73 -14.85 1.54
CA THR A 22 6.49 -15.62 1.38
C THR A 22 5.86 -15.35 0.02
N ASP A 23 5.05 -16.28 -0.48
CA ASP A 23 4.27 -16.06 -1.70
C ASP A 23 3.38 -14.81 -1.57
N ASP A 24 2.84 -14.54 -0.39
CA ASP A 24 2.01 -13.37 -0.15
C ASP A 24 2.79 -12.07 -0.32
N GLY A 25 3.99 -12.00 0.26
CA GLY A 25 4.87 -10.84 0.14
C GLY A 25 5.39 -10.61 -1.27
N VAL A 26 5.76 -11.68 -1.99
CA VAL A 26 6.20 -11.60 -3.40
C VAL A 26 5.08 -11.05 -4.29
N ASN A 27 3.86 -11.57 -4.14
CA ASN A 27 2.73 -11.15 -4.96
C ASN A 27 2.27 -9.73 -4.62
N LEU A 28 2.22 -9.37 -3.34
CA LEU A 28 1.95 -7.99 -2.93
C LEU A 28 2.97 -7.02 -3.54
N LEU A 29 4.27 -7.35 -3.46
CA LEU A 29 5.33 -6.50 -4.01
C LEU A 29 5.20 -6.35 -5.54
N ALA A 30 4.76 -7.40 -6.24
CA ALA A 30 4.48 -7.33 -7.67
C ALA A 30 3.32 -6.35 -7.96
N GLY A 31 2.23 -6.41 -7.19
CA GLY A 31 1.12 -5.46 -7.27
C GLY A 31 1.54 -4.01 -6.98
N VAL A 32 2.33 -3.79 -5.94
CA VAL A 32 2.87 -2.46 -5.59
C VAL A 32 3.79 -1.93 -6.69
N LYS A 33 4.66 -2.77 -7.25
CA LYS A 33 5.54 -2.38 -8.36
C LYS A 33 4.73 -2.01 -9.61
N ARG A 34 3.65 -2.74 -9.90
CA ARG A 34 2.72 -2.40 -10.98
C ARG A 34 2.08 -1.03 -10.74
N ALA A 35 1.58 -0.78 -9.53
CA ALA A 35 1.04 0.53 -9.14
C ALA A 35 2.05 1.66 -9.35
N GLN A 36 3.29 1.48 -8.86
CA GLN A 36 4.38 2.45 -9.00
C GLN A 36 4.73 2.74 -10.47
N ASN A 37 4.80 1.70 -11.30
CA ASN A 37 5.10 1.86 -12.72
C ASN A 37 4.00 2.64 -13.46
N ILE A 38 2.73 2.31 -13.19
CA ILE A 38 1.58 3.02 -13.79
C ILE A 38 1.60 4.48 -13.36
N LEU A 39 1.74 4.76 -12.06
CA LEU A 39 1.86 6.13 -11.55
C LEU A 39 3.00 6.88 -12.22
N THR A 40 4.19 6.28 -12.31
CA THR A 40 5.35 6.93 -12.93
C THR A 40 5.09 7.29 -14.40
N ILE A 41 4.38 6.44 -15.14
CA ILE A 41 4.04 6.68 -16.55
C ILE A 41 3.01 7.82 -16.65
N GLU A 42 1.93 7.76 -15.87
CA GLU A 42 0.86 8.76 -15.92
C GLU A 42 1.31 10.12 -15.37
N GLU A 43 2.10 10.16 -14.29
CA GLU A 43 2.66 11.40 -13.75
C GLU A 43 3.61 12.08 -14.75
N LYS A 44 4.40 11.30 -15.51
CA LYS A 44 5.25 11.85 -16.59
C LYS A 44 4.42 12.38 -17.75
N LYS A 45 3.35 11.68 -18.13
CA LYS A 45 2.45 12.06 -19.21
C LYS A 45 1.67 13.33 -18.88
N ASP A 46 1.14 13.40 -17.66
CA ASP A 46 0.28 14.47 -17.19
C ASP A 46 1.08 15.65 -16.60
N LYS A 47 2.38 15.45 -16.33
CA LYS A 47 3.29 16.40 -15.69
C LYS A 47 2.81 16.89 -14.32
N VAL A 48 2.03 16.06 -13.64
CA VAL A 48 1.49 16.30 -12.29
C VAL A 48 1.71 15.06 -11.44
N SER A 49 1.73 15.24 -10.11
CA SER A 49 1.67 14.08 -9.22
C SER A 49 0.21 13.68 -9.00
N HIS A 50 -0.05 12.38 -8.95
CA HIS A 50 -1.36 11.81 -8.64
C HIS A 50 -1.50 11.44 -7.16
N ALA A 51 -0.76 12.13 -6.30
CA ALA A 51 -0.93 12.06 -4.85
C ALA A 51 -2.15 12.90 -4.44
N GLY A 52 -3.21 12.23 -4.02
CA GLY A 52 -4.48 12.86 -3.63
C GLY A 52 -5.43 11.85 -3.01
N ASP A 53 -6.49 12.34 -2.39
CA ASP A 53 -7.49 11.52 -1.71
C ASP A 53 -8.46 10.85 -2.69
N VAL A 54 -8.87 9.64 -2.36
CA VAL A 54 -9.87 8.88 -3.13
C VAL A 54 -11.26 9.45 -2.84
N ASP A 55 -11.98 9.81 -3.89
CA ASP A 55 -13.39 10.18 -3.81
C ASP A 55 -14.26 8.92 -3.83
N ALA A 56 -14.87 8.61 -2.70
CA ALA A 56 -15.73 7.43 -2.54
C ALA A 56 -16.98 7.47 -3.46
N SER A 57 -17.43 8.66 -3.88
CA SER A 57 -18.59 8.80 -4.77
C SER A 57 -18.27 8.41 -6.22
N LEU A 58 -16.98 8.42 -6.59
CA LEU A 58 -16.49 8.05 -7.91
C LEU A 58 -16.07 6.57 -8.02
N LEU A 59 -16.19 5.78 -6.94
CA LEU A 59 -15.91 4.35 -6.95
C LEU A 59 -17.07 3.58 -7.59
N GLN A 60 -16.84 3.05 -8.79
CA GLN A 60 -17.85 2.34 -9.57
C GLN A 60 -17.80 0.83 -9.34
N ALA A 61 -16.61 0.24 -9.40
CA ALA A 61 -16.43 -1.20 -9.24
C ALA A 61 -16.33 -1.58 -7.76
N ASP A 62 -16.85 -2.75 -7.40
CA ASP A 62 -16.79 -3.23 -6.03
C ASP A 62 -15.35 -3.49 -5.59
N GLU A 63 -14.48 -3.89 -6.52
CA GLU A 63 -13.05 -4.07 -6.28
C GLU A 63 -12.35 -2.77 -5.86
N GLU A 64 -12.80 -1.61 -6.36
CA GLU A 64 -12.24 -0.30 -5.96
C GLU A 64 -12.62 0.02 -4.51
N LYS A 65 -13.86 -0.27 -4.12
CA LYS A 65 -14.36 -0.06 -2.77
C LYS A 65 -13.70 -1.00 -1.78
N VAL A 66 -13.55 -2.27 -2.15
CA VAL A 66 -12.85 -3.28 -1.36
C VAL A 66 -11.39 -2.88 -1.17
N LEU A 67 -10.71 -2.44 -2.23
CA LEU A 67 -9.33 -1.96 -2.14
C LEU A 67 -9.21 -0.71 -1.24
N ALA A 68 -10.09 0.29 -1.42
CA ALA A 68 -10.10 1.50 -0.60
C ALA A 68 -10.24 1.16 0.90
N ALA A 69 -11.25 0.34 1.23
CA ALA A 69 -11.49 -0.09 2.60
C ALA A 69 -10.33 -0.91 3.18
N ALA A 70 -9.70 -1.76 2.37
CA ALA A 70 -8.54 -2.54 2.80
C ALA A 70 -7.33 -1.63 3.10
N ILE A 71 -7.08 -0.61 2.28
CA ILE A 71 -6.01 0.36 2.52
C ILE A 71 -6.26 1.16 3.80
N ASP A 72 -7.48 1.63 4.02
CA ASP A 72 -7.84 2.36 5.23
C ASP A 72 -7.68 1.49 6.49
N LYS A 73 -8.09 0.22 6.40
CA LYS A 73 -7.89 -0.76 7.46
C LYS A 73 -6.40 -0.96 7.75
N VAL A 74 -5.57 -1.20 6.73
CA VAL A 74 -4.12 -1.38 6.93
C VAL A 74 -3.47 -0.14 7.53
N LYS A 75 -3.89 1.06 7.11
CA LYS A 75 -3.39 2.30 7.70
C LYS A 75 -3.73 2.38 9.19
N ALA A 76 -4.97 2.08 9.56
CA ALA A 76 -5.41 2.07 10.96
C ALA A 76 -4.70 0.98 11.78
N ASP A 77 -4.63 -0.24 11.27
CA ASP A 77 -3.97 -1.38 11.91
C ASP A 77 -2.47 -1.14 12.07
N THR A 78 -1.83 -0.51 11.08
CA THR A 78 -0.41 -0.13 11.17
C THR A 78 -0.20 0.88 12.30
N VAL A 79 -1.02 1.93 12.39
CA VAL A 79 -0.93 2.92 13.47
C VAL A 79 -1.19 2.28 14.83
N ALA A 80 -2.19 1.40 14.95
CA ALA A 80 -2.51 0.71 16.19
C ALA A 80 -1.39 -0.24 16.61
N ALA A 81 -0.85 -1.02 15.67
CA ALA A 81 0.26 -1.93 15.89
C ALA A 81 1.53 -1.21 16.33
N LEU A 82 1.79 0.00 15.83
CA LEU A 82 2.91 0.82 16.29
C LEU A 82 2.79 1.22 17.76
N ASN A 83 1.60 1.59 18.22
CA ASN A 83 1.38 1.97 19.62
C ASN A 83 1.64 0.83 20.62
N VAL A 84 1.54 -0.42 20.17
CA VAL A 84 1.76 -1.62 21.00
C VAL A 84 2.98 -2.43 20.56
N GLU A 85 3.85 -1.85 19.73
CA GLU A 85 5.07 -2.48 19.23
C GLU A 85 4.86 -3.83 18.51
N ASN A 86 3.66 -4.04 17.96
CA ASN A 86 3.23 -5.29 17.31
C ASN A 86 3.49 -5.27 15.80
N PHE A 87 4.76 -5.28 15.41
CA PHE A 87 5.19 -5.22 14.00
C PHE A 87 4.73 -6.45 13.19
N ALA A 88 4.60 -7.61 13.82
CA ALA A 88 4.03 -8.79 13.19
C ALA A 88 2.55 -8.56 12.77
N GLY A 89 1.81 -7.77 13.55
CA GLY A 89 0.47 -7.30 13.21
C GLY A 89 0.46 -6.42 11.96
N SER A 90 1.37 -5.44 11.87
CA SER A 90 1.50 -4.58 10.68
C SER A 90 1.83 -5.38 9.42
N MET A 91 2.71 -6.38 9.51
CA MET A 91 3.07 -7.23 8.37
C MET A 91 1.90 -8.12 7.93
N ARG A 92 1.11 -8.65 8.86
CA ARG A 92 -0.11 -9.38 8.52
C ARG A 92 -1.15 -8.48 7.85
N ALA A 93 -1.35 -7.27 8.37
CA ALA A 93 -2.25 -6.30 7.76
C ALA A 93 -1.83 -5.99 6.31
N LEU A 94 -0.53 -5.80 6.04
CA LEU A 94 -0.04 -5.65 4.67
C LEU A 94 -0.34 -6.87 3.79
N ALA A 95 -0.17 -8.09 4.32
CA ALA A 95 -0.48 -9.31 3.56
C ALA A 95 -1.94 -9.35 3.08
N GLU A 96 -2.86 -8.82 3.89
CA GLU A 96 -4.27 -8.72 3.53
C GLU A 96 -4.53 -7.80 2.32
N LEU A 97 -3.60 -6.90 1.96
CA LEU A 97 -3.72 -6.09 0.75
C LEU A 97 -3.49 -6.87 -0.54
N ARG A 98 -2.87 -8.06 -0.49
CA ARG A 98 -2.57 -8.84 -1.70
C ARG A 98 -3.83 -9.09 -2.52
N ALA A 99 -4.81 -9.77 -1.93
CA ALA A 99 -6.05 -10.16 -2.60
C ALA A 99 -6.82 -8.97 -3.21
N PRO A 100 -7.07 -7.85 -2.50
CA PRO A 100 -7.75 -6.71 -3.09
C PRO A 100 -6.92 -5.97 -4.15
N VAL A 101 -5.59 -5.93 -4.04
CA VAL A 101 -4.72 -5.35 -5.07
C VAL A 101 -4.77 -6.19 -6.35
N ASP A 102 -4.68 -7.52 -6.23
CA ASP A 102 -4.77 -8.44 -7.36
C ASP A 102 -6.14 -8.33 -8.04
N ALA A 103 -7.23 -8.36 -7.26
CA ALA A 103 -8.59 -8.23 -7.79
C ALA A 103 -8.83 -6.89 -8.49
N PHE A 104 -8.31 -5.79 -7.93
CA PHE A 104 -8.35 -4.48 -8.58
C PHE A 104 -7.64 -4.52 -9.94
N PHE A 105 -6.44 -5.08 -10.01
CA PHE A 105 -5.67 -5.10 -11.26
C PHE A 105 -6.17 -6.10 -12.31
N ASP A 106 -6.94 -7.10 -11.91
CA ASP A 106 -7.60 -8.07 -12.78
C ASP A 106 -8.89 -7.50 -13.40
N LYS A 107 -9.68 -6.80 -12.60
CA LYS A 107 -11.03 -6.36 -13.00
C LYS A 107 -11.16 -4.87 -13.31
N VAL A 108 -10.25 -4.04 -12.82
CA VAL A 108 -10.32 -2.58 -12.96
C VAL A 108 -9.25 -2.09 -13.94
N THR A 109 -9.70 -1.40 -15.00
CA THR A 109 -8.81 -0.74 -15.94
C THR A 109 -8.49 0.68 -15.45
N VAL A 110 -7.25 0.92 -15.02
CA VAL A 110 -6.83 2.21 -14.45
C VAL A 110 -7.01 3.38 -15.43
N ASN A 111 -6.65 3.17 -16.70
CA ASN A 111 -6.83 4.19 -17.74
C ASN A 111 -8.27 4.17 -18.27
N ALA A 112 -9.21 4.63 -17.45
CA ALA A 112 -10.60 4.83 -17.83
C ALA A 112 -10.77 6.00 -18.81
N ASP A 113 -11.81 5.95 -19.64
CA ASP A 113 -12.15 7.04 -20.58
C ASP A 113 -12.63 8.31 -19.86
N ASP A 114 -13.31 8.15 -18.72
CA ASP A 114 -13.72 9.26 -17.85
C ASP A 114 -12.50 9.80 -17.08
N PRO A 115 -12.12 11.07 -17.28
CA PRO A 115 -10.97 11.67 -16.60
C PRO A 115 -11.07 11.68 -15.07
N ALA A 116 -12.27 11.91 -14.52
CA ALA A 116 -12.48 11.95 -13.07
C ALA A 116 -12.33 10.56 -12.46
N LEU A 117 -12.88 9.54 -13.14
CA LEU A 117 -12.74 8.14 -12.72
C LEU A 117 -11.29 7.67 -12.82
N ARG A 118 -10.60 7.99 -13.93
CA ARG A 118 -9.17 7.70 -14.10
C ARG A 118 -8.35 8.33 -12.98
N GLN A 119 -8.59 9.61 -12.68
CA GLN A 119 -7.88 10.29 -11.60
C GLN A 119 -8.12 9.60 -10.25
N ASN A 120 -9.35 9.22 -9.95
CA ASN A 120 -9.68 8.51 -8.71
C ASN A 120 -8.97 7.15 -8.60
N ARG A 121 -8.87 6.41 -9.73
CA ARG A 121 -8.10 5.15 -9.81
C ARG A 121 -6.61 5.37 -9.61
N LEU A 122 -6.06 6.49 -10.10
CA LEU A 122 -4.66 6.86 -9.86
C LEU A 122 -4.42 7.24 -8.38
N HIS A 123 -5.38 7.89 -7.73
CA HIS A 123 -5.34 8.12 -6.28
C HIS A 123 -5.32 6.80 -5.50
N LEU A 124 -6.13 5.81 -5.89
CA LEU A 124 -6.07 4.46 -5.29
C LEU A 124 -4.67 3.83 -5.43
N LEU A 125 -4.05 3.94 -6.61
CA LEU A 125 -2.68 3.45 -6.80
C LEU A 125 -1.67 4.18 -5.91
N SER A 126 -1.83 5.51 -5.74
CA SER A 126 -0.94 6.30 -4.89
C SER A 126 -1.09 5.90 -3.42
N HIS A 127 -2.31 5.57 -3.00
CA HIS A 127 -2.62 5.04 -1.67
C HIS A 127 -2.02 3.65 -1.43
N ILE A 128 -2.04 2.74 -2.40
CA ILE A 128 -1.32 1.44 -2.31
C ILE A 128 0.17 1.70 -2.07
N ARG A 129 0.77 2.55 -2.91
CA ARG A 129 2.19 2.91 -2.79
C ARG A 129 2.49 3.50 -1.41
N ALA A 130 1.65 4.40 -0.91
CA ALA A 130 1.82 5.05 0.38
C ALA A 130 1.69 4.06 1.54
N ALA A 131 0.72 3.14 1.49
CA ALA A 131 0.54 2.11 2.53
C ALA A 131 1.78 1.21 2.65
N THR A 132 2.33 0.75 1.53
CA THR A 132 3.56 -0.07 1.53
C THR A 132 4.79 0.74 1.95
N LEU A 133 4.94 1.98 1.45
CA LEU A 133 6.05 2.85 1.83
C LEU A 133 6.01 3.21 3.31
N ASN A 134 4.84 3.50 3.88
CA ASN A 134 4.70 3.83 5.29
C ASN A 134 5.24 2.67 6.15
N VAL A 135 4.83 1.43 5.89
CA VAL A 135 5.36 0.28 6.65
C VAL A 135 6.86 0.11 6.44
N ALA A 136 7.38 0.32 5.23
CA ALA A 136 8.81 0.28 4.94
C ALA A 136 9.60 1.43 5.61
N ASP A 137 9.09 2.65 5.62
CA ASP A 137 9.71 3.81 6.25
C ASP A 137 9.59 3.77 7.77
N PHE A 138 8.53 3.16 8.33
CA PHE A 138 8.46 2.88 9.76
C PHE A 138 9.56 1.93 10.23
N THR A 139 10.09 1.06 9.35
CA THR A 139 11.31 0.28 9.69
C THR A 139 12.54 1.16 9.88
N LYS A 140 12.54 2.39 9.35
CA LYS A 140 13.67 3.34 9.40
C LYS A 140 13.50 4.48 10.41
N ILE A 141 12.26 4.90 10.70
CA ILE A 141 11.98 6.15 11.43
C ILE A 141 11.98 5.99 12.97
N SER A 142 11.78 4.79 13.51
CA SER A 142 11.78 4.59 14.98
C SER A 142 13.15 4.15 15.51
N GLY A 143 14.21 4.86 15.08
CA GLY A 143 15.57 4.76 15.58
C GLY A 143 16.08 6.11 16.10
#